data_AF-A0A960NXJ2-F1
#
_entry.id   AF-A0A960NXJ2-F1
#
_cell.length_a   1.000
_cell.length_b   1.000
_cell.length_c   1.000
_cell.angle_alpha   90.00
_cell.angle_beta   90.00
_cell.angle_gamma   90.00
#
_symmetry.space_group_name_H-M   'P 1'
#
loop_
_entity.id
_entity.type
_entity.pdbx_description
1 polymer ?
#
loop_
_entity_poly.entity_id
_entity_poly.type
_entity_poly.pdbx_seq_one_letter_code
_entity_poly.pdbx_strand_id
1 'polypeptide(L)' 'MFGLEKGKEPKRFEFDLEKDLKSSDKEKKRVLGIIDAQTNELKTTLREGTASENFDKCGVLLQAYGALKRVVERTTRK' A
#
# COMPACT_ATOMS: atom_id res chain seq x y z
N MET A 1 -26.39 31.53 23.72
CA MET A 1 -26.36 30.19 24.32
C MET A 1 -25.85 29.22 23.26
N PHE A 2 -24.97 28.27 23.64
CA PHE A 2 -24.38 27.19 22.83
C PHE A 2 -23.41 27.66 21.72
N GLY A 3 -22.09 27.59 21.90
CA GLY A 3 -21.38 26.34 22.23
C GLY A 3 -21.12 25.53 20.97
N LEU A 4 -20.65 26.16 19.88
CA LEU A 4 -20.03 25.47 18.75
C LEU A 4 -18.63 25.01 19.17
N GLU A 5 -18.56 24.12 20.17
CA GLU A 5 -17.39 23.27 20.30
C GLU A 5 -17.35 22.47 19.01
N LYS A 6 -16.32 22.69 18.19
CA LYS A 6 -16.00 21.81 17.07
C LYS A 6 -15.81 20.43 17.68
N GLY A 7 -16.88 19.62 17.65
CA GLY A 7 -16.88 18.28 18.20
C GLY A 7 -15.66 17.58 17.62
N LYS A 8 -14.77 17.11 18.49
CA LYS A 8 -13.59 16.33 18.07
C LYS A 8 -14.09 15.28 17.10
N GLU A 9 -13.60 15.32 15.86
CA GLU A 9 -13.93 14.27 14.90
C GLU A 9 -13.73 12.92 15.59
N PRO A 10 -14.71 12.01 15.51
CA PRO A 10 -14.58 10.71 16.13
C PRO A 10 -13.29 10.07 15.58
N LYS A 11 -12.37 9.71 16.47
CA LYS A 11 -11.14 9.03 16.10
C LYS A 11 -11.54 7.77 15.32
N ARG A 12 -11.30 7.79 14.01
CA ARG A 12 -11.50 6.61 13.17
C ARG A 12 -10.59 5.51 13.67
N PHE A 13 -11.08 4.27 13.61
CA PHE A 13 -10.24 3.12 13.91
C PHE A 13 -9.02 3.13 13.00
N GLU A 14 -7.84 3.03 13.59
CA GLU A 14 -6.56 3.08 12.89
C GLU A 14 -5.86 1.74 13.08
N PHE A 15 -5.61 1.06 11.96
CA PHE A 15 -4.86 -0.18 11.94
C PHE A 15 -3.40 0.09 12.33
N ASP A 16 -2.72 -0.89 12.91
CA ASP A 16 -1.34 -0.72 13.36
C ASP A 16 -0.39 -0.39 12.21
N LEU A 17 -0.59 -1.03 11.05
CA LEU A 17 0.14 -0.68 9.82
C LEU A 17 -0.05 0.79 9.43
N GLU A 18 -1.24 1.36 9.62
CA GLU A 18 -1.45 2.78 9.34
C GLU A 18 -0.72 3.69 10.32
N LYS A 19 -0.69 3.32 11.60
CA LYS A 19 0.09 4.07 12.62
C LYS A 19 1.56 4.08 12.27
N ASP A 20 2.11 2.90 11.95
CA ASP A 20 3.52 2.73 11.62
C ASP A 20 3.89 3.57 10.39
N LEU A 21 3.09 3.48 9.32
CA LEU A 21 3.30 4.23 8.09
C LEU A 21 3.13 5.75 8.25
N LYS A 22 2.24 6.21 9.14
CA LYS A 22 2.06 7.65 9.44
C LYS A 22 3.15 8.19 10.37
N SER A 23 3.76 7.34 11.19
CA SER A 23 4.78 7.75 12.16
C SER A 23 6.15 8.02 11.54
N SER A 24 6.46 7.40 10.40
CA SER A 24 7.80 7.43 9.80
C SER A 24 7.76 7.44 8.27
N ASP A 25 8.14 8.58 7.66
CA ASP A 25 8.30 8.68 6.21
C ASP A 25 9.38 7.72 5.68
N LYS A 26 10.41 7.45 6.49
CA LYS A 26 11.45 6.46 6.17
C LYS A 26 10.85 5.06 6.04
N GLU A 27 9.96 4.69 6.95
CA GLU A 27 9.31 3.39 6.95
C GLU A 27 8.37 3.25 5.76
N LYS A 28 7.60 4.30 5.46
CA LYS A 28 6.79 4.36 4.24
C LYS A 28 7.63 4.15 2.97
N LYS A 29 8.76 4.88 2.84
CA LYS A 29 9.68 4.73 1.71
C LYS A 29 10.27 3.33 1.63
N ARG A 30 10.61 2.72 2.76
CA ARG A 30 11.09 1.33 2.84
C ARG A 30 10.05 0.36 2.29
N VAL A 31 8.80 0.46 2.73
CA VAL A 31 7.70 -0.39 2.28
C VAL A 31 7.43 -0.20 0.79
N LEU A 32 7.39 1.04 0.30
CA LEU A 32 7.23 1.33 -1.13
C LEU A 32 8.38 0.75 -1.96
N GLY A 33 9.63 0.84 -1.47
CA GLY A 33 10.79 0.25 -2.12
C GLY A 33 10.70 -1.27 -2.25
N ILE A 34 10.21 -1.97 -1.22
CA ILE A 34 9.97 -3.41 -1.26
C ILE A 34 8.89 -3.74 -2.30
N ILE A 35 7.78 -2.99 -2.31
CA ILE A 35 6.68 -3.19 -3.27
C ILE A 35 7.18 -3.00 -4.70
N ASP A 36 7.99 -1.96 -4.96
CA ASP A 36 8.52 -1.69 -6.29
C ASP A 36 9.53 -2.74 -6.74
N ALA A 37 10.39 -3.23 -5.84
CA ALA A 37 11.31 -4.33 -6.13
C ALA A 37 10.55 -5.60 -6.55
N GLN A 38 9.57 -6.02 -5.75
CA GLN A 38 8.74 -7.20 -6.03
C GLN A 38 7.91 -7.04 -7.31
N THR A 39 7.37 -5.84 -7.55
CA THR A 39 6.64 -5.52 -8.79
C THR A 39 7.54 -5.65 -10.03
N ASN A 40 8.79 -5.20 -9.94
CA ASN A 40 9.74 -5.30 -11.04
C ASN A 40 10.17 -6.74 -11.30
N GLU A 41 10.40 -7.52 -10.24
CA GLU A 41 10.69 -8.96 -10.32
C GLU A 41 9.55 -9.71 -11.03
N LEU A 42 8.30 -9.51 -10.60
CA LEU A 42 7.13 -10.11 -11.24
C LEU A 42 6.99 -9.72 -12.72
N LYS A 43 7.27 -8.46 -13.07
CA LYS A 43 7.24 -8.01 -14.47
C LYS A 43 8.31 -8.69 -15.32
N THR A 44 9.50 -8.91 -14.76
CA THR A 44 10.58 -9.64 -15.44
C THR A 44 10.16 -11.09 -15.64
N THR A 45 9.67 -11.77 -14.61
CA THR A 45 9.16 -13.15 -14.69
C THR A 45 8.02 -13.34 -15.70
N LEU A 46 7.14 -12.35 -15.83
CA LEU A 46 6.07 -12.36 -16.84
C LEU A 46 6.62 -12.16 -18.26
N ARG A 47 7.66 -11.33 -18.44
CA ARG A 47 8.31 -11.09 -19.74
C ARG A 47 9.14 -12.28 -20.23
N GLU A 48 9.72 -13.04 -19.32
CA GLU A 48 10.52 -14.24 -19.62
C GLU A 48 9.67 -15.44 -20.07
N GLY A 49 8.33 -15.32 -20.09
CA GLY A 49 7.45 -16.35 -20.63
C GLY A 49 7.30 -17.53 -19.68
N THR A 50 6.90 -17.28 -18.44
CA THR A 50 6.59 -18.33 -17.46
C THR A 50 5.45 -19.24 -17.96
N ALA A 51 5.53 -20.54 -17.62
CA ALA A 51 4.52 -21.54 -17.96
C ALA A 51 3.09 -21.06 -17.58
N SER A 52 2.08 -21.42 -18.38
CA SER A 52 0.76 -20.76 -18.35
C SER A 52 0.08 -20.77 -16.97
N GLU A 53 0.31 -21.81 -16.15
CA GLU A 53 -0.24 -21.87 -14.78
C GLU A 53 0.31 -20.80 -13.82
N ASN A 54 1.55 -20.36 -14.04
CA ASN A 54 2.18 -19.33 -13.21
C ASN A 54 1.94 -17.93 -13.76
N PHE A 55 1.64 -17.79 -15.05
CA PHE A 55 1.35 -16.52 -15.68
C PHE A 55 0.14 -15.83 -15.01
N ASP A 56 -0.97 -16.55 -14.84
CA ASP A 56 -2.17 -16.00 -14.22
C ASP A 56 -1.93 -15.61 -12.76
N LYS A 57 -1.20 -16.44 -12.01
CA LYS A 57 -0.84 -16.15 -10.61
C LYS A 57 0.06 -14.91 -10.49
N CYS A 58 1.05 -14.79 -11.36
CA CYS A 58 1.91 -13.61 -11.44
C CYS A 58 1.11 -12.35 -11.82
N GLY A 59 0.13 -12.48 -12.72
CA GLY A 59 -0.79 -11.40 -13.06
C GLY A 59 -1.63 -10.94 -11.86
N VAL A 60 -2.19 -11.86 -11.09
CA VAL A 60 -2.93 -11.55 -9.85
C VAL A 60 -2.04 -10.87 -8.82
N LEU A 61 -0.82 -11.38 -8.59
CA LEU A 61 0.14 -10.77 -7.68
C LEU A 61 0.52 -9.35 -8.10
N LEU A 62 0.74 -9.13 -9.40
CA LEU A 62 1.06 -7.81 -9.94
C LEU A 62 -0.05 -6.78 -9.63
N GLN A 63 -1.32 -7.19 -9.79
CA GLN A 63 -2.47 -6.33 -9.43
C GLN A 63 -2.56 -6.09 -7.93
N ALA A 64 -2.31 -7.13 -7.11
CA ALA A 64 -2.32 -7.01 -5.65
C ALA A 64 -1.25 -6.03 -5.15
N TYR A 65 -0.02 -6.11 -5.66
CA TYR A 65 1.04 -5.13 -5.34
C TYR A 65 0.67 -3.71 -5.80
N GLY A 66 0.03 -3.57 -6.96
CA GLY A 66 -0.50 -2.28 -7.41
C GLY A 66 -1.57 -1.69 -6.48
N ALA A 67 -2.48 -2.52 -5.97
CA ALA A 67 -3.48 -2.11 -4.99
C ALA A 67 -2.83 -1.73 -3.65
N LEU A 68 -1.90 -2.54 -3.16
CA LEU A 68 -1.16 -2.28 -1.92
C LEU A 68 -0.36 -0.96 -2.00
N LYS A 69 0.34 -0.71 -3.12
CA LYS A 69 1.06 0.55 -3.36
C LYS A 69 0.15 1.76 -3.19
N ARG A 70 -1.04 1.72 -3.80
CA ARG A 70 -2.04 2.81 -3.71
C ARG A 70 -2.51 3.03 -2.28
N VAL A 71 -2.71 1.96 -1.50
CA VAL A 71 -3.09 2.06 -0.09
C VAL A 71 -2.00 2.78 0.69
N VAL A 72 -0.76 2.28 0.62
CA VAL A 72 0.40 2.85 1.33
C VAL A 72 0.64 4.32 0.93
N GLU A 73 0.49 4.66 -0.35
CA GLU A 73 0.63 6.04 -0.83
C GLU A 73 -0.42 6.97 -0.21
N ARG A 74 -1.66 6.51 -0.06
CA ARG A 74 -2.79 7.27 0.50
C ARG A 74 -2.74 7.41 2.02
N THR A 75 -2.09 6.48 2.73
CA THR A 75 -2.05 6.45 4.21
C THR A 75 -1.48 7.72 4.85
N THR A 76 -0.65 8.51 4.15
CA THR A 76 -0.10 9.79 4.67
C THR A 76 -0.64 11.04 3.98
N ARG A 77 -1.64 10.93 3.09
CA ARG A 77 -2.34 12.12 2.58
C ARG A 77 -3.24 12.64 3.72
N LYS A 78 -2.69 13.58 4.51
CA LYS A 78 -3.47 14.52 5.33
C LYS A 78 -3.86 15.70 4.48
#